data_AF-A0A4P9YI31-F1
#
_entry.id   AF-A0A4P9YI31-F1
#
_cell.length_a   1.000
_cell.length_b   1.000
_cell.length_c   1.000
_cell.angle_alpha   90.00
_cell.angle_beta   90.00
_cell.angle_gamma   90.00
#
_symmetry.space_group_name_H-M   'P 1'
#
loop_
_entity.id
_entity.type
_entity.pdbx_description
1 polymer ?
#
loop_
_entity_poly.entity_id
_entity_poly.type
_entity_poly.pdbx_seq_one_letter_code
_entity_poly.pdbx_strand_id
1 'polypeptide(L)'
;FERENDGDIKSFDKSLDYSKEELWKFFLTHLNPPRVFIAARGYHHETRHHTVYTKDADGRTHSSVRTETITVEDFNFSIDISSFVQKQWSALVVVPEKDGSYRVFSEVLDSYASSENKLKQIILRKQLDWDVQGAINMVYNVIRMTGYNHEVSVTMKLGADKIKVYSSSAISSLANNTCVRVMCFLTCLWIIFMPTYLIARKNIDNKIVCKFQMVISVEELYRRNYHVIYATVVSRSKNRLWQG
;
A
#
# COMPACT_ATOMS: atom_id res chain seq x y z
N PHE A 1 17.86 10.80 -6.53
CA PHE A 1 16.76 9.92 -6.08
C PHE A 1 15.49 10.29 -6.83
N GLU A 2 14.54 9.36 -6.92
CA GLU A 2 13.25 9.54 -7.57
C GLU A 2 12.12 9.38 -6.54
N ARG A 3 11.00 10.09 -6.74
CA ARG A 3 9.78 9.92 -5.95
C ARG A 3 8.74 9.16 -6.77
N GLU A 4 8.17 8.12 -6.18
CA GLU A 4 7.07 7.37 -6.77
C GLU A 4 5.74 8.12 -6.60
N ASN A 5 4.70 7.68 -7.32
CA ASN A 5 3.35 8.25 -7.25
C ASN A 5 2.78 8.26 -5.82
N ASP A 6 3.09 7.23 -5.04
CA ASP A 6 2.65 7.10 -3.64
C ASP A 6 3.49 7.96 -2.67
N GLY A 7 4.50 8.66 -3.17
CA GLY A 7 5.44 9.48 -2.39
C GLY A 7 6.64 8.72 -1.82
N ASP A 8 6.74 7.42 -2.09
CA ASP A 8 7.92 6.59 -1.75
C ASP A 8 9.18 7.14 -2.44
N ILE A 9 10.32 6.98 -1.79
CA ILE A 9 11.60 7.46 -2.31
C ILE A 9 12.43 6.27 -2.77
N LYS A 10 13.01 6.37 -3.96
CA LYS A 10 13.92 5.38 -4.54
C LYS A 10 15.25 6.01 -4.90
N SER A 11 16.36 5.32 -4.60
CA SER A 11 17.69 5.75 -5.03
C SER A 11 18.52 4.59 -5.59
N PHE A 12 19.30 4.89 -6.62
CA PHE A 12 20.32 4.02 -7.24
C PHE A 12 21.72 4.65 -7.13
N ASP A 13 21.87 5.63 -6.25
CA ASP A 13 23.11 6.40 -6.12
C ASP A 13 24.26 5.49 -5.68
N LYS A 14 25.38 5.57 -6.42
CA LYS A 14 26.59 4.78 -6.21
C LYS A 14 27.21 5.04 -4.84
N SER A 15 27.08 6.27 -4.35
CA SER A 15 27.64 6.67 -3.06
C SER A 15 27.02 5.86 -1.90
N LEU A 16 25.70 5.62 -2.00
CA LEU A 16 24.91 4.87 -1.02
C LEU A 16 25.19 3.35 -1.03
N ASP A 17 25.80 2.84 -2.10
CA ASP A 17 26.02 1.41 -2.34
C ASP A 17 27.18 0.84 -1.49
N TYR A 18 28.14 1.70 -1.14
CA TYR A 18 29.41 1.34 -0.49
C TYR A 18 29.65 2.06 0.85
N SER A 19 29.06 3.23 1.09
CA SER A 19 29.23 3.96 2.36
C SER A 19 27.99 3.80 3.25
N LYS A 20 28.21 3.24 4.45
CA LYS A 20 27.18 3.18 5.49
C LYS A 20 26.81 4.55 6.02
N GLU A 21 27.76 5.48 6.10
CA GLU A 21 27.54 6.83 6.61
C GLU A 21 26.66 7.63 5.66
N GLU A 22 26.91 7.53 4.35
CA GLU A 22 26.09 8.20 3.34
C GLU A 22 24.70 7.59 3.26
N LEU A 23 24.59 6.25 3.33
CA LEU A 23 23.32 5.56 3.42
C LEU A 23 22.51 6.02 4.64
N TRP A 24 23.16 6.17 5.79
CA TRP A 24 22.52 6.67 7.01
C TRP A 24 22.08 8.13 6.88
N LYS A 25 22.95 9.02 6.39
CA LYS A 25 22.62 10.42 6.12
C LYS A 25 21.45 10.55 5.14
N PHE A 26 21.42 9.69 4.12
CA PHE A 26 20.33 9.64 3.15
C PHE A 26 19.00 9.28 3.81
N PHE A 27 18.98 8.27 4.68
CA PHE A 27 17.80 7.93 5.45
C PHE A 27 17.35 9.09 6.33
N LEU A 28 18.25 9.68 7.12
CA LEU A 28 17.94 10.83 7.98
C LEU A 28 17.35 12.02 7.23
N THR A 29 17.90 12.33 6.04
CA THR A 29 17.45 13.46 5.22
C THR A 29 16.02 13.25 4.68
N HIS A 30 15.60 11.99 4.51
CA HIS A 30 14.33 11.64 3.89
C HIS A 30 13.30 11.05 4.88
N LEU A 31 13.62 11.03 6.17
CA LEU A 31 12.77 10.59 7.28
C LEU A 31 11.66 11.61 7.62
N ASN A 32 10.98 12.09 6.59
CA ASN A 32 9.78 12.92 6.74
C ASN A 32 8.57 12.06 7.12
N PRO A 33 7.58 12.60 7.86
CA PRO A 33 6.38 11.86 8.25
C PRO A 33 5.66 11.21 7.05
N PRO A 34 5.14 9.98 7.20
CA PRO A 34 4.29 9.37 6.18
C PRO A 34 2.96 10.11 6.07
N ARG A 35 2.33 9.99 4.91
CA ARG A 35 0.92 10.36 4.74
C ARG A 35 0.05 9.22 5.24
N VAL A 36 -1.07 9.54 5.88
CA VAL A 36 -1.93 8.56 6.54
C VAL A 36 -3.37 8.85 6.18
N PHE A 37 -4.04 7.83 5.65
CA PHE A 37 -5.44 7.91 5.27
C PHE A 37 -6.23 6.75 5.88
N ILE A 38 -7.41 7.03 6.40
CA ILE A 38 -8.39 5.97 6.69
C ILE A 38 -9.34 5.92 5.50
N ALA A 39 -9.29 4.84 4.73
CA ALA A 39 -10.16 4.61 3.60
C ALA A 39 -11.31 3.68 4.00
N ALA A 40 -12.54 4.09 3.69
CA ALA A 40 -13.74 3.32 3.95
C ALA A 40 -14.56 3.15 2.67
N ARG A 41 -15.00 1.91 2.44
CA ARG A 41 -15.78 1.49 1.28
C ARG A 41 -16.98 0.66 1.73
N GLY A 42 -18.17 1.04 1.31
CA GLY A 42 -19.39 0.24 1.44
C GLY A 42 -19.82 -0.26 0.08
N TYR A 43 -20.13 -1.55 -0.03
CA TYR A 43 -20.66 -2.14 -1.24
C TYR A 43 -21.65 -3.27 -0.95
N HIS A 44 -22.43 -3.64 -1.96
CA HIS A 44 -23.30 -4.81 -1.95
C HIS A 44 -23.20 -5.58 -3.27
N HIS A 45 -23.83 -6.75 -3.32
CA HIS A 45 -23.89 -7.59 -4.50
C HIS A 45 -25.30 -7.53 -5.09
N GLU A 46 -25.42 -7.19 -6.38
CA GLU A 46 -26.65 -7.30 -7.15
C GLU A 46 -26.52 -8.48 -8.12
N THR A 47 -27.57 -9.26 -8.33
CA THR A 47 -27.62 -10.21 -9.44
C THR A 47 -28.46 -9.64 -10.57
N ARG A 48 -27.86 -9.51 -11.76
CA ARG A 48 -28.52 -9.07 -12.98
C ARG A 48 -28.82 -10.25 -13.86
N HIS A 49 -30.01 -10.24 -14.46
CA HIS A 49 -30.44 -11.24 -15.43
C HIS A 49 -30.29 -10.66 -16.84
N HIS A 50 -29.46 -11.28 -17.65
CA HIS A 50 -29.28 -10.95 -19.05
C HIS A 50 -29.91 -12.05 -19.91
N THR A 51 -30.89 -11.68 -20.73
CA THR A 51 -31.38 -12.58 -21.78
C THR A 51 -30.40 -12.53 -22.94
N VAL A 52 -29.70 -13.63 -23.17
CA VAL A 52 -28.78 -13.80 -24.30
C VAL A 52 -29.52 -14.57 -25.40
N TYR A 53 -29.51 -14.01 -26.60
CA TYR A 53 -30.03 -14.67 -27.80
C TYR A 53 -28.88 -15.32 -28.55
N THR A 54 -28.87 -16.65 -28.64
CA THR A 54 -27.90 -17.41 -29.42
C THR A 54 -28.59 -17.97 -30.65
N LYS A 55 -27.94 -17.89 -31.82
CA LYS A 55 -28.42 -18.54 -33.03
C LYS A 55 -27.66 -19.84 -33.26
N ASP A 56 -28.40 -20.90 -33.50
CA ASP A 56 -27.84 -22.22 -33.78
C ASP A 56 -27.50 -22.32 -35.28
N ALA A 57 -26.77 -23.37 -35.68
CA ALA A 57 -26.35 -23.59 -37.07
C ALA A 57 -27.53 -23.64 -38.07
N ASP A 58 -28.73 -24.00 -37.59
CA ASP A 58 -29.97 -24.04 -38.37
C ASP A 58 -30.74 -22.70 -38.41
N GLY A 59 -30.16 -21.62 -37.88
CA GLY A 59 -30.74 -20.27 -37.90
C GLY A 59 -31.83 -19.99 -36.86
N ARG A 60 -32.15 -20.96 -35.98
CA ARG A 60 -33.10 -20.79 -34.88
C ARG A 60 -32.49 -19.98 -33.75
N THR A 61 -33.27 -19.07 -33.16
CA THR A 61 -32.82 -18.22 -32.06
C THR A 61 -33.30 -18.82 -30.73
N HIS A 62 -32.36 -19.08 -29.83
CA HIS A 62 -32.63 -19.54 -28.48
C HIS A 62 -32.34 -18.41 -27.49
N SER A 63 -33.30 -18.10 -26.61
CA SER A 63 -33.07 -17.19 -25.49
C SER A 63 -32.65 -18.00 -24.26
N SER A 64 -31.51 -17.64 -23.66
CA SER A 64 -31.07 -18.18 -22.38
C SER A 64 -30.88 -17.05 -21.38
N VAL A 65 -31.34 -17.24 -20.15
CA VAL A 65 -31.15 -16.27 -19.06
C VAL A 65 -29.81 -16.56 -18.40
N ARG A 66 -28.87 -15.63 -18.52
CA ARG A 66 -27.59 -15.65 -17.81
C ARG A 66 -27.69 -14.72 -16.61
N THR A 67 -27.42 -15.23 -15.42
CA THR A 67 -27.31 -14.39 -14.21
C THR A 67 -25.85 -14.06 -13.92
N GLU A 68 -25.60 -12.80 -13.63
CA GLU A 68 -24.28 -12.28 -13.27
C GLU A 68 -24.40 -11.54 -11.94
N THR A 69 -23.52 -11.86 -10.99
CA THR A 69 -23.41 -11.14 -9.71
C THR A 69 -22.38 -10.03 -9.85
N ILE A 70 -22.82 -8.78 -9.67
CA ILE A 70 -21.95 -7.59 -9.73
C ILE A 70 -21.79 -6.97 -8.35
N THR A 71 -20.61 -6.42 -8.07
CA THR A 71 -20.39 -5.62 -6.86
C THR A 71 -20.69 -4.16 -7.15
N VAL A 72 -21.65 -3.59 -6.43
CA VAL A 72 -22.06 -2.20 -6.55
C VAL A 72 -21.52 -1.43 -5.35
N GLU A 73 -20.76 -0.36 -5.63
CA GLU A 73 -20.21 0.52 -4.60
C GLU A 73 -21.23 1.59 -4.20
N ASP A 74 -21.57 1.62 -2.91
CA ASP A 74 -22.55 2.55 -2.34
C ASP A 74 -21.88 3.82 -1.82
N PHE A 75 -20.69 3.68 -1.22
CA PHE A 75 -19.84 4.80 -0.87
C PHE A 75 -18.37 4.42 -0.84
N ASN A 76 -17.52 5.39 -1.12
CA ASN A 76 -16.07 5.28 -1.02
C ASN A 76 -15.49 6.66 -0.69
N PHE A 77 -14.80 6.74 0.44
CA PHE A 77 -14.18 7.97 0.90
C PHE A 77 -12.91 7.68 1.70
N SER A 78 -12.07 8.69 1.84
CA SER A 78 -10.86 8.62 2.65
C SER A 78 -10.74 9.84 3.54
N ILE A 79 -10.34 9.63 4.79
CA ILE A 79 -10.05 10.70 5.76
C ILE A 79 -8.54 10.85 5.84
N ASP A 80 -8.03 12.02 5.48
CA ASP A 80 -6.62 12.36 5.65
C ASP A 80 -6.34 12.73 7.11
N ILE A 81 -5.52 11.93 7.78
CA ILE A 81 -5.10 12.12 9.17
C ILE A 81 -3.60 12.40 9.28
N SER A 82 -2.93 12.70 8.16
CA SER A 82 -1.49 12.97 8.08
C SER A 82 -1.07 14.16 8.96
N SER A 83 -1.96 15.13 9.16
CA SER A 83 -1.70 16.31 10.00
C SER A 83 -1.50 15.98 11.49
N PHE A 84 -1.97 14.81 11.93
CA PHE A 84 -1.82 14.34 13.31
C PHE A 84 -0.57 13.49 13.53
N VAL A 85 0.19 13.19 12.48
CA VAL A 85 1.47 12.48 12.60
C VAL A 85 2.50 13.48 13.13
N GLN A 86 3.23 13.08 14.18
CA GLN A 86 4.33 13.90 14.69
C GLN A 86 5.37 14.11 13.59
N LYS A 87 5.92 15.33 13.53
CA LYS A 87 6.97 15.68 12.55
C LYS A 87 8.27 14.92 12.79
N GLN A 88 8.54 14.61 14.05
CA GLN A 88 9.70 13.84 14.47
C GLN A 88 9.30 12.38 14.66
N TRP A 89 10.21 11.49 14.30
CA TRP A 89 10.07 10.06 14.57
C TRP A 89 10.40 9.75 16.02
N SER A 90 9.80 8.70 16.57
CA SER A 90 9.95 8.32 17.99
C SER A 90 11.03 7.26 18.21
N ALA A 91 11.15 6.29 17.29
CA ALA A 91 12.13 5.22 17.41
C ALA A 91 12.55 4.69 16.03
N LEU A 92 13.80 4.22 15.95
CA LEU A 92 14.31 3.44 14.82
C LEU A 92 14.62 2.03 15.33
N VAL A 93 13.93 1.03 14.79
CA VAL A 93 13.96 -0.34 15.28
C VAL A 93 14.32 -1.27 14.14
N VAL A 94 15.17 -2.27 14.46
CA VAL A 94 15.41 -3.39 13.57
C VAL A 94 14.45 -4.52 13.92
N VAL A 95 13.65 -4.98 12.96
CA VAL A 95 12.72 -6.10 13.13
C VAL A 95 13.54 -7.38 13.30
N PRO A 96 13.27 -8.18 14.34
CA PRO A 96 13.99 -9.43 14.58
C PRO A 96 13.78 -10.41 13.42
N GLU A 97 14.79 -11.26 13.19
CA GLU A 97 14.69 -12.33 12.20
C GLU A 97 13.74 -13.45 12.69
N LYS A 98 13.36 -14.36 11.79
CA LYS A 98 12.41 -15.46 12.12
C LYS A 98 12.92 -16.38 13.23
N ASP A 99 14.23 -16.41 13.44
CA ASP A 99 14.91 -17.16 14.50
C ASP A 99 14.93 -16.41 15.85
N GLY A 100 14.37 -15.20 15.90
CA GLY A 100 14.37 -14.34 17.09
C GLY A 100 15.68 -13.58 17.30
N SER A 101 16.64 -13.67 16.37
CA SER A 101 17.88 -12.90 16.46
C SER A 101 17.63 -11.42 16.19
N TYR A 102 18.27 -10.58 17.00
CA TYR A 102 18.28 -9.13 16.83
C TYR A 102 19.61 -8.71 16.21
N ARG A 103 19.54 -7.75 15.29
CA ARG A 103 20.72 -7.08 14.74
C ARG A 103 20.68 -5.61 15.08
N VAL A 104 21.85 -5.02 15.28
CA VAL A 104 21.97 -3.59 15.47
C VAL A 104 21.77 -2.89 14.13
N PHE A 105 21.16 -1.71 14.13
CA PHE A 105 20.94 -0.94 12.90
C PHE A 105 22.22 -0.72 12.08
N SER A 106 23.34 -0.42 12.73
CA SER A 106 24.65 -0.28 12.07
C SER A 106 25.05 -1.56 11.33
N GLU A 107 24.89 -2.73 11.95
CA GLU A 107 25.25 -4.01 11.33
C GLU A 107 24.43 -4.28 10.06
N VAL A 108 23.17 -3.83 10.04
CA VAL A 108 22.33 -3.94 8.83
C VAL A 108 22.90 -3.07 7.71
N LEU A 109 23.31 -1.83 8.01
CA LEU A 109 23.93 -0.95 7.02
C LEU A 109 25.28 -1.49 6.55
N ASP A 110 26.12 -1.96 7.47
CA ASP A 110 27.41 -2.59 7.18
C ASP A 110 27.22 -3.83 6.28
N SER A 111 26.22 -4.66 6.56
CA SER A 111 25.89 -5.85 5.75
C SER A 111 25.40 -5.51 4.34
N TYR A 112 24.73 -4.36 4.18
CA TYR A 112 24.34 -3.86 2.88
C TYR A 112 25.54 -3.32 2.10
N ALA A 113 26.32 -2.42 2.71
CA ALA A 113 27.50 -1.82 2.09
C ALA A 113 28.52 -2.87 1.64
N SER A 114 28.77 -3.88 2.49
CA SER A 114 29.75 -4.94 2.24
C SER A 114 29.27 -6.02 1.26
N SER A 115 27.98 -6.02 0.87
CA SER A 115 27.47 -7.05 -0.03
C SER A 115 27.86 -6.78 -1.48
N GLU A 116 28.46 -7.78 -2.13
CA GLU A 116 28.82 -7.76 -3.57
C GLU A 116 27.63 -8.04 -4.51
N ASN A 117 26.43 -8.28 -3.96
CA ASN A 117 25.29 -8.64 -4.79
C ASN A 117 24.81 -7.41 -5.59
N LYS A 118 24.84 -7.53 -6.93
CA LYS A 118 24.45 -6.47 -7.88
C LYS A 118 22.96 -6.11 -7.80
N LEU A 119 22.12 -6.95 -7.20
CA LEU A 119 20.68 -6.75 -6.99
C LEU A 119 20.32 -6.59 -5.51
N LYS A 120 21.28 -6.17 -4.67
CA LYS A 120 20.98 -5.85 -3.27
C LYS A 120 20.09 -4.62 -3.17
N GLN A 121 19.21 -4.64 -2.20
CA GLN A 121 18.37 -3.51 -1.82
C GLN A 121 18.21 -3.46 -0.30
N ILE A 122 17.97 -2.26 0.21
CA ILE A 122 17.64 -2.00 1.60
C ILE A 122 16.44 -1.06 1.65
N ILE A 123 15.48 -1.37 2.51
CA ILE A 123 14.24 -0.61 2.64
C ILE A 123 14.05 -0.20 4.10
N LEU A 124 13.96 1.11 4.33
CA LEU A 124 13.47 1.68 5.57
C LEU A 124 11.96 1.91 5.44
N ARG A 125 11.18 1.31 6.34
CA ARG A 125 9.73 1.50 6.42
C ARG A 125 9.36 2.47 7.54
N LYS A 126 8.41 3.35 7.28
CA LYS A 126 7.80 4.24 8.26
C LYS A 126 6.52 3.59 8.76
N GLN A 127 6.41 3.41 10.06
CA GLN A 127 5.26 2.78 10.70
C GLN A 127 4.65 3.73 11.73
N LEU A 128 3.33 3.68 11.88
CA LEU A 128 2.66 4.39 12.95
C LEU A 128 2.69 3.57 14.24
N ASP A 129 3.08 4.21 15.33
CA ASP A 129 3.02 3.68 16.70
C ASP A 129 1.73 4.20 17.33
N TRP A 130 0.60 3.63 16.89
CA TRP A 130 -0.75 4.07 17.24
C TRP A 130 -1.75 2.91 17.16
N ASP A 131 -2.91 3.04 17.81
CA ASP A 131 -3.97 2.03 17.76
C ASP A 131 -4.74 2.09 16.42
N VAL A 132 -4.12 1.48 15.41
CA VAL A 132 -4.66 1.38 14.06
C VAL A 132 -6.00 0.66 14.04
N GLN A 133 -6.11 -0.44 14.80
CA GLN A 133 -7.32 -1.26 14.79
C GLN A 133 -8.47 -0.53 15.48
N GLY A 134 -8.20 0.19 16.58
CA GLY A 134 -9.18 1.07 17.22
C GLY A 134 -9.71 2.14 16.25
N ALA A 135 -8.83 2.79 15.49
CA ALA A 135 -9.24 3.78 14.48
C ALA A 135 -10.09 3.18 13.34
N ILE A 136 -9.73 1.97 12.87
CA ILE A 136 -10.52 1.23 11.87
C ILE A 136 -11.90 0.87 12.42
N ASN A 137 -11.95 0.29 13.62
CA ASN A 137 -13.19 -0.12 14.28
C ASN A 137 -14.10 1.08 14.54
N MET A 138 -13.52 2.22 14.91
CA MET A 138 -14.23 3.47 15.11
C MET A 138 -14.98 3.90 13.85
N VAL A 139 -14.30 3.98 12.70
CA VAL A 139 -14.94 4.38 11.43
C VAL A 139 -15.98 3.34 11.01
N TYR A 140 -15.68 2.06 11.17
CA TYR A 140 -16.62 0.96 10.91
C TYR A 140 -17.90 1.11 11.74
N ASN A 141 -17.78 1.38 13.04
CA ASN A 141 -18.93 1.53 13.94
C ASN A 141 -19.78 2.75 13.56
N VAL A 142 -19.18 3.89 13.21
CA VAL A 142 -19.93 5.07 12.74
C VAL A 142 -20.75 4.73 11.49
N ILE A 143 -20.16 4.01 10.54
CA ILE A 143 -20.87 3.54 9.33
C ILE A 143 -22.05 2.65 9.72
N ARG A 144 -21.87 1.69 10.64
CA ARG A 144 -22.97 0.82 11.10
C ARG A 144 -24.07 1.58 11.82
N MET A 145 -23.74 2.60 12.61
CA MET A 145 -24.72 3.46 13.27
C MET A 145 -25.60 4.27 12.29
N THR A 146 -25.20 4.40 11.02
CA THR A 146 -26.06 5.01 9.99
C THR A 146 -27.22 4.12 9.55
N GLY A 147 -27.22 2.83 9.94
CA GLY A 147 -28.16 1.82 9.45
C GLY A 147 -27.72 1.11 8.17
N TYR A 148 -26.47 1.32 7.73
CA TYR A 148 -25.92 0.62 6.57
C TYR A 148 -25.61 -0.85 6.88
N ASN A 149 -26.32 -1.76 6.22
CA ASN A 149 -26.32 -3.20 6.54
C ASN A 149 -25.51 -4.08 5.58
N HIS A 150 -24.98 -3.54 4.48
CA HIS A 150 -24.20 -4.31 3.51
C HIS A 150 -22.73 -4.45 3.90
N GLU A 151 -21.87 -4.89 2.98
CA GLU A 151 -20.45 -5.10 3.24
C GLU A 151 -19.71 -3.77 3.37
N VAL A 152 -18.78 -3.71 4.33
CA VAL A 152 -17.97 -2.52 4.63
C VAL A 152 -16.52 -2.95 4.80
N SER A 153 -15.62 -2.31 4.05
CA SER A 153 -14.18 -2.44 4.18
C SER A 153 -13.59 -1.11 4.65
N VAL A 154 -12.94 -1.12 5.82
CA VAL A 154 -12.20 0.02 6.36
C VAL A 154 -10.74 -0.38 6.47
N THR A 155 -9.85 0.40 5.85
CA THR A 155 -8.42 0.13 5.82
C THR A 155 -7.64 1.42 6.07
N MET A 156 -6.53 1.32 6.80
CA MET A 156 -5.59 2.43 6.93
C MET A 156 -4.52 2.31 5.84
N LYS A 157 -4.37 3.34 5.03
CA LYS A 157 -3.38 3.43 3.95
C LYS A 157 -2.29 4.41 4.34
N LEU A 158 -1.05 3.98 4.18
CA LEU A 158 0.13 4.82 4.35
C LEU A 158 0.66 5.21 2.96
N GLY A 159 1.03 6.48 2.79
CA GLY A 159 1.75 6.99 1.64
C GLY A 159 3.11 7.55 2.06
N ALA A 160 4.08 7.56 1.13
CA ALA A 160 5.46 7.93 1.40
C ALA A 160 6.08 7.16 2.58
N ASP A 161 5.69 5.90 2.75
CA ASP A 161 6.05 5.06 3.89
C ASP A 161 7.37 4.32 3.69
N LYS A 162 7.95 4.32 2.47
CA LYS A 162 9.19 3.59 2.20
C LYS A 162 10.27 4.49 1.62
N ILE A 163 11.49 4.23 2.08
CA ILE A 163 12.71 4.75 1.48
C ILE A 163 13.51 3.52 1.01
N LYS A 164 13.63 3.36 -0.30
CA LYS A 164 14.23 2.20 -0.97
C LYS A 164 15.57 2.63 -1.56
N VAL A 165 16.64 1.95 -1.18
CA VAL A 165 17.96 2.13 -1.78
C VAL A 165 18.34 0.83 -2.47
N TYR A 166 18.61 0.95 -3.76
CA TYR A 166 18.99 -0.15 -4.64
C TYR A 166 20.49 -0.06 -4.94
N SER A 167 21.11 -1.20 -5.23
CA SER A 167 22.47 -1.20 -5.78
C SER A 167 22.54 -0.35 -7.04
N SER A 168 23.67 0.34 -7.21
CA SER A 168 23.97 1.21 -8.34
C SER A 168 24.28 0.47 -9.64
N SER A 169 24.26 -0.87 -9.61
CA SER A 169 24.56 -1.69 -10.79
C SER A 169 23.56 -1.43 -11.93
N ALA A 170 24.06 -1.46 -13.17
CA ALA A 170 23.21 -1.31 -14.36
C ALA A 170 22.09 -2.36 -14.42
N ILE A 171 22.33 -3.57 -13.89
CA ILE A 171 21.34 -4.65 -13.84
C ILE A 171 20.18 -4.28 -12.91
N SER A 172 20.48 -3.67 -11.75
CA SER A 172 19.46 -3.21 -10.79
C SER A 172 18.58 -2.10 -11.39
N SER A 173 19.21 -1.14 -12.06
CA SER A 173 18.51 -0.04 -12.73
C SER A 173 17.62 -0.55 -13.88
N LEU A 174 18.13 -1.43 -14.74
CA LEU A 174 17.39 -2.02 -15.85
C LEU A 174 16.20 -2.86 -15.37
N ALA A 175 16.38 -3.70 -14.35
CA ALA A 175 15.30 -4.54 -13.81
C ALA A 175 14.14 -3.73 -13.21
N ASN A 176 14.40 -2.49 -12.78
CA ASN A 176 13.37 -1.62 -12.21
C ASN A 176 12.76 -0.64 -13.21
N ASN A 177 13.23 -0.60 -14.45
CA ASN A 177 12.68 0.27 -15.49
C ASN A 177 11.40 -0.32 -16.10
N THR A 178 10.33 0.48 -16.14
CA THR A 178 9.04 0.11 -16.75
C THR A 178 9.18 -0.30 -18.21
N CYS A 179 10.01 0.39 -19.01
CA CYS A 179 10.19 0.09 -20.43
C CYS A 179 10.82 -1.30 -20.63
N VAL A 180 11.82 -1.65 -19.81
CA VAL A 180 12.47 -2.96 -19.88
C VAL A 180 11.48 -4.06 -19.50
N ARG A 181 10.64 -3.83 -18.50
CA ARG A 181 9.58 -4.80 -18.15
C ARG A 181 8.57 -5.01 -19.28
N VAL A 182 8.15 -3.93 -19.95
CA VAL A 182 7.25 -4.01 -21.10
C VAL A 182 7.93 -4.73 -22.28
N MET A 183 9.18 -4.41 -22.59
CA MET A 183 9.96 -5.12 -23.61
C MET A 183 10.11 -6.60 -23.28
N CYS A 184 10.45 -6.95 -22.03
CA CYS A 184 10.54 -8.35 -21.59
C CYS A 184 9.19 -9.08 -21.65
N PHE A 185 8.08 -8.38 -21.44
CA PHE A 185 6.75 -8.93 -21.62
C PHE A 185 6.44 -9.20 -23.09
N LEU A 186 6.69 -8.23 -23.98
CA LEU A 186 6.46 -8.33 -25.43
C LEU A 186 7.32 -9.40 -26.10
N THR A 187 8.55 -9.56 -25.65
CA THR A 187 9.51 -10.55 -26.18
C THR A 187 9.37 -11.93 -25.55
N CYS A 188 8.35 -12.15 -24.71
CA CYS A 188 8.13 -13.36 -23.91
C CYS A 188 9.32 -13.77 -23.00
N LEU A 189 10.33 -12.91 -22.84
CA LEU A 189 11.48 -13.14 -21.97
C LEU A 189 11.12 -13.11 -20.48
N TRP A 190 9.92 -12.64 -20.13
CA TRP A 190 9.42 -12.63 -18.75
C TRP A 190 9.42 -14.03 -18.09
N ILE A 191 9.27 -15.11 -18.86
CA ILE A 191 9.25 -16.50 -18.36
C ILE A 191 10.58 -16.88 -17.69
N ILE A 192 11.72 -16.45 -18.25
CA ILE A 192 13.06 -16.74 -17.72
C ILE A 192 13.54 -15.62 -16.80
N PHE A 193 13.24 -14.37 -17.17
CA PHE A 193 13.71 -13.19 -16.46
C PHE A 193 13.11 -13.06 -15.04
N MET A 194 11.82 -13.35 -14.85
CA MET A 194 11.19 -13.28 -13.51
C MET A 194 11.79 -14.27 -12.49
N PRO A 195 11.87 -15.59 -12.77
CA PRO A 195 12.41 -16.53 -11.79
C PRO A 195 13.89 -16.25 -11.49
N THR A 196 14.70 -15.93 -12.51
CA THR A 196 16.12 -15.57 -12.30
C THR A 196 16.27 -14.30 -11.48
N TYR A 197 15.46 -13.27 -11.74
CA TYR A 197 15.42 -12.06 -10.94
C TYR A 197 15.04 -12.34 -9.48
N LEU A 198 14.00 -13.13 -9.23
CA LEU A 198 13.58 -13.46 -7.86
C LEU A 198 14.64 -14.24 -7.08
N ILE A 199 15.38 -15.14 -7.73
CA ILE A 199 16.44 -15.95 -7.10
C ILE A 199 17.69 -15.11 -6.84
N ALA A 200 18.12 -14.28 -7.79
CA ALA A 200 19.35 -13.48 -7.68
C ALA A 200 19.19 -12.26 -6.75
N ARG A 201 17.96 -11.76 -6.60
CA ARG A 201 17.65 -10.60 -5.76
C ARG A 201 17.77 -10.95 -4.29
N LYS A 202 18.84 -10.46 -3.66
CA LYS A 202 19.00 -10.54 -2.19
C LYS A 202 18.27 -9.37 -1.54
N ASN A 203 17.10 -9.68 -1.00
CA ASN A 203 16.29 -8.71 -0.27
C ASN A 203 16.77 -8.59 1.18
N ILE A 204 17.40 -7.48 1.52
CA ILE A 204 17.46 -7.03 2.91
C ILE A 204 16.18 -6.21 3.18
N ASP A 205 15.04 -6.80 2.85
CA ASP A 205 13.74 -6.17 3.01
C ASP A 205 13.21 -6.44 4.42
N ASN A 206 12.48 -5.46 4.95
CA ASN A 206 11.72 -5.53 6.21
C ASN A 206 12.53 -5.56 7.50
N LYS A 207 13.83 -5.27 7.46
CA LYS A 207 14.64 -5.22 8.69
C LYS A 207 14.55 -3.90 9.42
N ILE A 208 14.27 -2.78 8.76
CA ILE A 208 14.37 -1.46 9.41
C ILE A 208 13.01 -0.77 9.40
N VAL A 209 12.54 -0.40 10.58
CA VAL A 209 11.29 0.32 10.80
C VAL A 209 11.56 1.58 11.61
N CYS A 210 11.08 2.71 11.10
CA CYS A 210 11.04 3.97 11.81
C CYS A 210 9.61 4.26 12.28
N LYS A 211 9.44 4.40 13.58
CA LYS A 211 8.14 4.63 14.22
C LYS A 211 7.81 6.13 14.28
N PHE A 212 6.58 6.46 13.94
CA PHE A 212 6.01 7.79 14.06
C PHE A 212 4.83 7.74 15.02
N GLN A 213 4.80 8.65 15.99
CA GLN A 213 3.68 8.76 16.92
C GLN A 213 2.59 9.65 16.34
N MET A 214 1.35 9.36 16.72
CA MET A 214 0.20 10.22 16.45
C MET A 214 -0.03 11.15 17.65
N VAL A 215 -0.31 12.42 17.39
CA VAL A 215 -0.65 13.41 18.41
C VAL A 215 -2.09 13.24 18.90
N ILE A 216 -2.95 12.64 18.08
CA ILE A 216 -4.38 12.46 18.36
C ILE A 216 -4.67 11.05 18.91
N SER A 217 -5.58 10.96 19.87
CA SER A 217 -6.13 9.69 20.32
C SER A 217 -7.24 9.20 19.36
N VAL A 218 -7.58 7.91 19.42
CA VAL A 218 -8.70 7.35 18.64
C VAL A 218 -10.03 8.03 19.00
N GLU A 219 -10.25 8.31 20.28
CA GLU A 219 -11.45 8.98 20.80
C GLU A 219 -11.60 10.41 20.28
N GLU A 220 -10.50 11.17 20.26
CA GLU A 220 -10.54 12.54 19.73
C GLU A 220 -10.72 12.55 18.21
N LEU A 221 -10.11 11.58 17.51
CA LEU A 221 -10.34 11.39 16.09
C LEU A 221 -11.82 11.09 15.81
N TYR A 222 -12.46 10.24 16.62
CA TYR A 222 -13.89 9.94 16.54
C TYR A 222 -14.72 11.22 16.65
N ARG A 223 -14.55 11.98 17.74
CA ARG A 223 -15.34 13.20 18.00
C ARG A 223 -15.25 14.20 16.85
N ARG A 224 -14.04 14.39 16.31
CA ARG A 224 -13.80 15.34 15.23
C ARG A 224 -14.39 14.91 13.89
N ASN A 225 -14.41 13.61 13.59
CA ASN A 225 -14.80 13.11 12.26
C ASN A 225 -16.20 12.50 12.22
N TYR A 226 -16.84 12.26 13.37
CA TYR A 226 -18.14 11.59 13.48
C TYR A 226 -19.19 12.17 12.52
N HIS A 227 -19.43 13.47 12.60
CA HIS A 227 -20.46 14.15 11.80
C HIS A 227 -20.17 14.08 10.30
N VAL A 228 -18.90 14.20 9.89
CA VAL A 228 -18.49 14.17 8.49
C VAL A 228 -18.69 12.77 7.91
N ILE A 229 -18.27 11.73 8.64
CA ILE A 229 -18.43 10.33 8.22
C ILE A 229 -19.92 10.00 8.12
N TYR A 230 -20.69 10.31 9.17
CA TYR A 230 -22.12 10.04 9.22
C TYR A 230 -22.86 10.70 8.05
N ALA A 231 -22.64 12.00 7.82
CA ALA A 231 -23.27 12.74 6.73
C ALA A 231 -22.86 12.20 5.35
N THR A 232 -21.59 11.82 5.17
CA THR A 232 -21.07 11.26 3.91
C THR A 232 -21.75 9.94 3.57
N VAL A 233 -21.89 9.04 4.55
CA VAL A 233 -22.52 7.74 4.36
C VAL A 233 -24.01 7.91 4.09
N VAL A 234 -24.71 8.71 4.89
CA VAL A 234 -26.16 8.92 4.75
C VAL A 234 -26.52 9.59 3.43
N SER A 235 -25.77 10.60 2.98
CA SER A 235 -26.03 11.28 1.71
C SER A 235 -25.78 10.37 0.51
N ARG A 236 -24.71 9.57 0.54
CA ARG A 236 -24.33 8.71 -0.59
C ARG A 236 -25.13 7.42 -0.65
N SER A 237 -25.54 6.85 0.48
CA SER A 237 -26.41 5.67 0.51
C SER A 237 -27.86 6.01 0.13
N LYS A 238 -28.40 7.14 0.60
CA LYS A 238 -29.80 7.52 0.33
C LYS A 238 -30.05 8.01 -1.09
N ASN A 239 -29.09 8.68 -1.73
CA ASN A 239 -29.26 9.18 -3.09
C ASN A 239 -29.48 8.07 -4.14
N ARG A 240 -29.29 6.78 -3.79
CA ARG A 240 -29.59 5.64 -4.67
C ARG A 240 -30.88 4.88 -4.35
N LEU A 241 -31.42 5.01 -3.14
CA LEU A 241 -32.72 4.40 -2.79
C LEU A 241 -33.90 5.06 -3.53
N TRP A 242 -33.71 6.24 -4.13
CA TRP A 242 -34.73 6.99 -4.88
C TRP A 242 -34.65 6.82 -6.41
N GLN A 243 -33.79 5.93 -6.91
CA GLN A 243 -33.66 5.63 -8.36
C GLN A 243 -34.04 4.18 -8.72
N GLY A 244 -34.68 3.44 -7.81
CA GLY A 244 -35.20 2.09 -8.03
C GLY A 244 -36.71 2.09 -8.25
#